data_AF-A0A2M7C968-F1
#
_entry.id   AF-A0A2M7C968-F1
#
_cell.length_a   1.000
_cell.length_b   1.000
_cell.length_c   1.000
_cell.angle_alpha   90.00
_cell.angle_beta   90.00
_cell.angle_gamma   90.00
#
_symmetry.space_group_name_H-M   'P 1'
#
loop_
_entity.id
_entity.type
_entity.pdbx_description
1 polymer ?
#
loop_
_entity_poly.entity_id
_entity_poly.type
_entity_poly.pdbx_seq_one_letter_code
_entity_poly.pdbx_strand_id
1 'polypeptide(L)'
;MSILKLVIEDKPLIMLGAPGIICLLAGAAFGVWMLQIYAMEHHIVTNIALASIAFVLIGFFALFAAITLYAISRLVEKTDRKK
;
A
#
# COMPACT_ATOMS: atom_id res chain seq x y z
N MET A 1 -5.36 -11.35 -28.06
CA MET A 1 -4.33 -10.43 -27.51
C MET A 1 -4.95 -9.68 -26.36
N SER A 2 -4.58 -10.01 -25.12
CA SER A 2 -5.15 -9.39 -23.93
C SER A 2 -4.15 -8.41 -23.33
N ILE A 3 -4.60 -7.16 -23.20
CA ILE A 3 -3.91 -6.03 -22.54
C ILE A 3 -3.42 -6.42 -21.13
N LEU A 4 -4.10 -7.36 -20.48
CA LEU A 4 -3.70 -7.99 -19.22
C LEU A 4 -2.31 -8.66 -19.27
N LYS A 5 -1.93 -9.34 -20.36
CA LYS A 5 -0.64 -10.04 -20.43
C LYS A 5 0.55 -9.09 -20.52
N LEU A 6 0.40 -7.94 -21.19
CA LEU A 6 1.51 -6.99 -21.36
C LEU A 6 1.89 -6.28 -20.05
N VAL A 7 0.90 -6.02 -19.18
CA VAL A 7 1.15 -5.45 -17.84
C VAL A 7 1.79 -6.47 -16.90
N ILE A 8 1.45 -7.75 -17.04
CA ILE A 8 1.98 -8.84 -16.21
C ILE A 8 3.46 -9.12 -16.53
N GLU A 9 3.88 -8.92 -17.79
CA GLU A 9 5.22 -9.26 -18.24
C GLU A 9 6.27 -8.17 -17.90
N ASP A 10 5.87 -6.90 -17.80
CA ASP A 10 6.84 -5.81 -17.61
C ASP A 10 7.18 -5.49 -16.15
N LYS A 11 6.20 -5.52 -15.21
CA LYS A 11 6.46 -5.20 -13.78
C LYS A 11 5.48 -5.90 -12.82
N PRO A 12 5.78 -7.11 -12.31
CA PRO A 12 5.02 -7.75 -11.21
C PRO A 12 4.90 -6.85 -9.95
N LEU A 13 5.71 -5.80 -9.90
CA LEU A 13 5.75 -4.77 -8.86
C LEU A 13 4.50 -3.91 -8.72
N ILE A 14 3.93 -3.50 -9.85
CA ILE A 14 2.83 -2.52 -9.86
C ILE A 14 1.56 -3.19 -9.32
N MET A 15 1.41 -4.50 -9.53
CA MET A 15 0.24 -5.26 -9.11
C MET A 15 0.09 -5.36 -7.58
N LEU A 16 1.19 -5.33 -6.83
CA LEU A 16 1.20 -5.36 -5.36
C LEU A 16 1.38 -3.97 -4.73
N GLY A 17 2.16 -3.09 -5.35
CA GLY A 17 2.39 -1.73 -4.85
C GLY A 17 1.17 -0.81 -4.98
N ALA A 18 0.43 -0.89 -6.09
CA ALA A 18 -0.75 -0.06 -6.33
C ALA A 18 -1.85 -0.25 -5.27
N PRO A 19 -2.31 -1.48 -4.94
CA PRO A 19 -3.32 -1.66 -3.90
C PRO A 19 -2.83 -1.24 -2.50
N GLY A 20 -1.54 -1.42 -2.21
CA GLY A 20 -0.94 -0.98 -0.94
C GLY A 20 -0.96 0.54 -0.76
N ILE A 21 -0.61 1.30 -1.81
CA ILE A 21 -0.67 2.76 -1.80
C ILE A 21 -2.11 3.25 -1.66
N ILE A 22 -3.07 2.63 -2.36
CA ILE A 22 -4.49 2.98 -2.25
C ILE A 22 -4.99 2.76 -0.82
N CYS A 23 -4.65 1.63 -0.18
CA CYS A 23 -5.00 1.38 1.22
C CYS A 23 -4.35 2.39 2.18
N LEU A 24 -3.09 2.76 1.96
CA LEU A 24 -2.40 3.76 2.77
C LEU A 24 -3.03 5.14 2.65
N LEU A 25 -3.41 5.56 1.44
CA LEU A 25 -4.13 6.81 1.20
C LEU A 25 -5.49 6.80 1.87
N ALA A 26 -6.23 5.70 1.79
CA ALA A 26 -7.50 5.54 2.50
C ALA A 26 -7.31 5.66 4.02
N GLY A 27 -6.32 4.97 4.59
CA GLY A 27 -5.99 5.06 6.02
C GLY A 27 -5.59 6.46 6.46
N ALA A 28 -4.80 7.18 5.65
CA ALA A 28 -4.43 8.56 5.91
C ALA A 28 -5.64 9.50 5.86
N ALA A 29 -6.55 9.32 4.90
CA ALA A 29 -7.78 10.09 4.82
C ALA A 29 -8.66 9.89 6.07
N PHE A 30 -8.81 8.65 6.53
CA PHE A 30 -9.51 8.34 7.78
C PHE A 30 -8.82 8.98 9.00
N GLY A 31 -7.49 8.99 9.05
CA GLY A 31 -6.73 9.64 10.12
C GLY A 31 -6.88 11.16 10.16
N VAL A 32 -6.85 11.82 9.00
CA VAL A 32 -7.12 13.26 8.90
C VAL A 32 -8.54 13.58 9.33
N TRP A 33 -9.51 12.77 8.90
CA TRP A 33 -10.91 12.97 9.26
C TRP A 33 -11.15 12.78 10.76
N MET A 34 -10.48 11.80 11.38
CA MET A 34 -10.46 11.60 12.82
C MET A 34 -9.91 12.82 13.57
N LEU A 35 -8.77 13.37 13.12
CA LEU A 35 -8.17 14.55 13.74
C LEU A 35 -9.08 15.78 13.64
N GLN A 36 -9.81 15.95 12.54
CA GLN A 36 -10.80 17.02 12.41
C GLN A 36 -11.96 16.87 13.39
N ILE A 37 -12.47 15.65 13.59
CA ILE A 37 -13.55 15.40 14.55
C ILE A 37 -13.07 15.65 15.98
N TYR A 38 -11.84 15.20 16.30
CA TYR A 38 -11.23 15.46 17.60
C TYR A 38 -11.09 16.96 17.89
N ALA A 39 -10.67 17.75 16.89
CA ALA A 39 -10.53 19.20 17.02
C ALA A 39 -11.87 19.94 17.21
N MET A 40 -12.98 19.37 16.71
CA MET A 40 -14.31 19.99 16.83
C MET A 40 -15.06 19.57 18.10
N GLU A 41 -15.01 18.28 18.47
CA GLU A 41 -15.83 17.74 19.57
C GLU A 41 -15.02 17.47 20.85
N HIS A 42 -13.69 17.60 20.82
CA HIS A 42 -12.78 17.17 21.90
C HIS A 42 -12.96 15.71 22.34
N HIS A 43 -13.66 14.93 21.53
CA HIS A 43 -14.00 13.54 21.74
C HIS A 43 -13.30 12.70 20.67
N ILE A 44 -12.64 11.63 21.10
CA ILE A 44 -12.02 10.66 20.20
C ILE A 44 -13.07 9.64 19.82
N VAL A 45 -13.52 9.64 18.56
CA VAL A 45 -14.36 8.57 18.02
C VAL A 45 -13.49 7.31 17.88
N THR A 46 -13.52 6.43 18.88
CA THR A 46 -12.70 5.21 18.91
C THR A 46 -12.91 4.31 17.68
N ASN A 47 -14.13 4.26 17.13
CA ASN A 47 -14.43 3.50 15.91
C ASN A 47 -13.62 3.99 14.70
N ILE A 48 -13.53 5.32 14.51
CA ILE A 48 -12.77 5.92 13.40
C ILE A 48 -11.27 5.76 13.66
N ALA A 49 -10.85 5.86 14.93
CA ALA A 49 -9.47 5.57 15.35
C ALA A 49 -9.04 4.15 14.95
N LEU A 50 -9.84 3.15 15.31
CA LEU A 50 -9.57 1.75 14.99
C LEU A 50 -9.55 1.53 13.47
N ALA A 51 -10.50 2.11 12.74
CA ALA A 51 -10.55 2.01 11.28
C ALA A 51 -9.29 2.62 10.63
N SER A 52 -8.88 3.82 11.06
CA SER A 52 -7.66 4.47 10.58
C SER A 52 -6.43 3.61 10.84
N ILE A 53 -6.26 3.11 12.06
CA ILE A 53 -5.10 2.27 12.42
C ILE A 53 -5.09 0.98 11.61
N ALA A 54 -6.25 0.32 11.45
CA ALA A 54 -6.36 -0.91 10.67
C ALA A 54 -6.00 -0.69 9.19
N PHE A 55 -6.56 0.34 8.55
CA PHE A 55 -6.25 0.66 7.15
C PHE A 55 -4.79 1.06 6.96
N VAL A 56 -4.22 1.86 7.87
CA VAL A 56 -2.80 2.23 7.82
C VAL A 56 -1.91 0.99 7.97
N LEU A 57 -2.17 0.12 8.94
CA LEU A 57 -1.39 -1.11 9.15
C LEU A 57 -1.46 -2.04 7.94
N ILE A 58 -2.66 -2.29 7.41
CA ILE A 58 -2.85 -3.14 6.22
C ILE A 58 -2.13 -2.54 5.02
N GLY A 59 -2.29 -1.23 4.79
CA GLY A 59 -1.61 -0.53 3.69
C GLY A 59 -0.09 -0.58 3.83
N PHE A 60 0.45 -0.41 5.03
CA PHE A 60 1.88 -0.49 5.30
C PHE A 60 2.42 -1.90 5.09
N PHE A 61 1.67 -2.93 5.51
CA PHE A 61 2.04 -4.32 5.30
C PHE A 61 2.06 -4.69 3.82
N ALA A 62 1.05 -4.25 3.06
CA ALA A 62 1.00 -4.42 1.61
C ALA A 62 2.16 -3.67 0.91
N LEU A 63 2.50 -2.47 1.38
CA LEU A 63 3.63 -1.70 0.86
C LEU A 63 4.97 -2.42 1.10
N PHE A 64 5.18 -2.97 2.30
CA PHE A 64 6.36 -3.77 2.60
C PHE A 64 6.44 -5.02 1.75
N ALA A 65 5.33 -5.73 1.55
CA ALA A 65 5.29 -6.89 0.66
C ALA A 65 5.69 -6.50 -0.78
N ALA A 66 5.18 -5.38 -1.28
CA ALA A 66 5.53 -4.86 -2.60
C ALA A 66 7.01 -4.47 -2.73
N ILE A 67 7.56 -3.78 -1.73
CA ILE A 67 8.99 -3.41 -1.68
C ILE A 67 9.88 -4.66 -1.59
N THR A 68 9.48 -5.66 -0.82
CA THR A 68 10.21 -6.92 -0.68
C THR A 68 10.26 -7.67 -2.00
N LEU A 69 9.10 -7.80 -2.66
CA LEU A 69 9.04 -8.41 -3.99
C LEU A 69 9.88 -7.63 -5.00
N TYR A 70 9.92 -6.30 -4.91
CA TYR A 70 10.80 -5.47 -5.74
C TYR A 70 12.27 -5.75 -5.53
N ALA A 71 12.70 -5.82 -4.28
CA ALA A 71 14.07 -6.13 -3.95
C ALA A 71 14.47 -7.49 -4.54
N ILE A 72 13.59 -8.49 -4.42
CA ILE A 72 13.81 -9.85 -4.96
C ILE A 72 13.85 -9.84 -6.49
N SER A 73 12.84 -9.29 -7.17
CA SER A 73 12.80 -9.25 -8.64
C SER A 73 14.01 -8.53 -9.23
N ARG A 74 14.41 -7.40 -8.63
CA ARG A 74 15.60 -6.65 -9.06
C ARG A 74 16.90 -7.42 -8.81
N LEU A 75 16.96 -8.22 -7.75
CA LEU A 75 18.12 -9.07 -7.45
C LEU A 75 18.23 -10.23 -8.45
N VAL A 76 17.11 -10.84 -8.81
CA VAL A 76 17.04 -11.90 -9.82
C VAL A 76 17.47 -11.38 -11.20
N GLU A 77 16.95 -10.23 -11.64
CA GLU A 77 17.34 -9.60 -12.91
C GLU A 77 18.84 -9.28 -12.98
N LYS A 78 19.41 -8.77 -11.87
CA LYS A 78 20.87 -8.52 -11.78
C LYS A 78 21.70 -9.80 -11.84
N THR A 79 21.17 -10.91 -11.34
CA THR A 79 21.86 -12.20 -11.34
C THR A 79 21.81 -12.84 -12.73
N ASP A 80 20.69 -12.70 -13.43
CA ASP A 80 20.51 -13.19 -14.81
C ASP A 80 21.45 -12.47 -15.79
N ARG A 81 21.59 -11.14 -15.69
CA ARG A 81 22.51 -10.33 -16.51
C ARG A 81 24.00 -10.61 -16.30
N LYS A 82 24.37 -11.41 -15.29
CA LYS A 82 25.76 -11.83 -15.00
C LYS A 82 26.09 -13.23 -15.50
N LYS A 83 25.12 -14.00 -15.99
CA LYS A 83 25.33 -15.26 -16.71
C LYS A 83 25.49 -15.01 -18.21
#